data_AF-A0A431MYJ3-F1
#
_entry.id   AF-A0A431MYJ3-F1
#
_cell.length_a   1.000
_cell.length_b   1.000
_cell.length_c   1.000
_cell.angle_alpha   90.00
_cell.angle_beta   90.00
_cell.angle_gamma   90.00
#
_symmetry.space_group_name_H-M   'P 1'
#
loop_
_entity.id
_entity.type
_entity.pdbx_description
1 polymer ?
#
loop_
_entity_poly.entity_id
_entity_poly.type
_entity_poly.pdbx_seq_one_letter_code
_entity_poly.pdbx_strand_id
1 'polypeptide(L)'
;MSKASEELSKLRPARPANSDARALARYMQAIGLDVGAERLNDLLVLLTVLVLEAGGGLSLALAMALSVSTTPAATASLNQPKKSLQPSATQSRTAPAGILVWLEAQGGKATTSIRRLADALGRSPSSMHSELKRLVRDGTLTMSAGTKGTVLAIRRH
;
A
#
# COMPACT_ATOMS: atom_id res chain seq x y z
N MET A 1 10.17 -2.02 63.40
CA MET A 1 10.51 -1.08 62.30
C MET A 1 10.79 -1.77 60.97
N SER A 2 11.44 -2.94 60.91
CA SER A 2 11.77 -3.62 59.63
C SER A 2 10.57 -3.90 58.70
N LYS A 3 9.45 -4.44 59.23
CA LYS A 3 8.25 -4.75 58.42
C LYS A 3 7.59 -3.55 57.74
N ALA A 4 7.61 -2.38 58.38
CA ALA A 4 7.01 -1.17 57.80
C ALA A 4 7.83 -0.62 56.61
N SER A 5 9.16 -0.79 56.65
CA SER A 5 10.04 -0.40 55.55
C SER A 5 9.89 -1.33 54.33
N GLU A 6 9.66 -2.62 54.58
CA GLU A 6 9.42 -3.63 53.55
C GLU A 6 8.04 -3.48 52.87
N GLU A 7 7.04 -2.99 53.59
CA GLU A 7 5.74 -2.62 53.01
C GLU A 7 5.85 -1.34 52.15
N LEU A 8 6.62 -0.35 52.60
CA LEU A 8 6.81 0.90 51.86
C LEU A 8 7.56 0.69 50.54
N SER A 9 8.51 -0.24 50.49
CA SER A 9 9.28 -0.53 49.27
C SER A 9 8.46 -1.27 48.20
N LYS A 10 7.32 -1.87 48.58
CA LYS A 10 6.36 -2.47 47.63
C LYS A 10 5.45 -1.45 46.97
N LEU A 11 5.30 -0.25 47.56
CA LEU A 11 4.55 0.83 46.96
C LEU A 11 5.38 1.46 45.84
N ARG A 12 4.98 1.21 44.59
CA ARG A 12 5.59 1.91 43.46
C ARG A 12 5.32 3.41 43.62
N PRO A 13 6.34 4.27 43.47
CA PRO A 13 6.15 5.71 43.50
C PRO A 13 5.05 6.10 42.50
N ALA A 14 4.07 6.88 42.96
CA ALA A 14 2.99 7.35 42.11
C ALA A 14 3.61 8.13 40.95
N ARG A 15 3.41 7.62 39.73
CA ARG A 15 3.89 8.30 38.53
C ARG A 15 3.12 9.63 38.43
N PRO A 16 3.78 10.78 38.39
CA PRO A 16 3.08 12.06 38.32
C PRO A 16 2.18 12.09 37.08
N ALA A 17 0.88 12.34 37.28
CA ALA A 17 -0.09 12.42 36.22
C ALA A 17 0.21 13.60 35.27
N ASN A 18 0.04 13.37 33.97
CA ASN A 18 0.16 14.41 32.94
C ASN A 18 -0.88 15.52 33.20
N SER A 19 -0.51 16.79 32.98
CA SER A 19 -1.39 17.95 33.16
C SER A 19 -2.68 17.84 32.33
N ASP A 20 -2.57 17.25 31.14
CA ASP A 20 -3.70 17.11 30.22
C ASP A 20 -4.75 16.13 30.76
N ALA A 21 -4.30 15.05 31.41
CA ALA A 21 -5.21 14.08 32.03
C ALA A 21 -5.98 14.70 33.19
N ARG A 22 -5.36 15.62 33.95
CA ARG A 22 -6.05 16.37 35.01
C ARG A 22 -7.07 17.36 34.44
N ALA A 23 -6.75 18.02 33.33
CA ALA A 23 -7.68 18.92 32.66
C ALA A 23 -8.92 18.17 32.16
N LEU A 24 -8.72 17.04 31.47
CA LEU A 24 -9.82 16.18 31.03
C LEU A 24 -10.64 15.62 32.20
N ALA A 25 -10.00 15.17 33.28
CA ALA A 25 -10.71 14.66 34.46
C ALA A 25 -11.69 15.70 35.03
N ARG A 26 -11.32 16.99 35.07
CA ARG A 26 -12.22 18.08 35.47
C ARG A 26 -13.41 18.25 34.54
N TYR A 27 -13.18 18.13 33.22
CA TYR A 27 -14.26 18.17 32.24
C TYR A 27 -15.20 16.97 32.37
N MET A 28 -14.66 15.76 32.57
CA MET A 28 -15.48 14.56 32.80
C MET A 28 -16.30 14.68 34.08
N GLN A 29 -15.72 15.24 35.14
CA GLN A 29 -16.44 15.50 36.38
C GLN A 29 -17.58 16.50 36.18
N ALA A 30 -17.40 17.53 35.34
CA ALA A 30 -18.45 18.50 35.02
C ALA A 30 -19.67 17.88 34.30
N ILE A 31 -19.48 16.75 33.60
CA ILE A 31 -20.57 15.97 32.97
C ILE A 31 -21.05 14.81 33.86
N GLY A 32 -20.63 14.77 35.14
CA GLY A 32 -21.05 13.75 36.11
C GLY A 32 -20.29 12.43 36.04
N LEU A 33 -19.17 12.37 35.31
CA LEU A 33 -18.31 11.20 35.21
C LEU A 33 -17.09 11.37 36.12
N ASP A 34 -17.06 10.64 37.23
CA ASP A 34 -15.92 10.61 38.14
C ASP A 34 -14.87 9.60 37.66
N VAL A 35 -13.89 10.09 36.90
CA VAL A 35 -12.75 9.29 36.42
C VAL A 35 -11.46 9.95 36.89
N GLY A 36 -10.71 9.25 37.75
CA GLY A 36 -9.40 9.71 38.23
C GLY A 36 -8.39 9.90 37.09
N ALA A 37 -7.46 10.84 37.27
CA ALA A 37 -6.49 11.24 36.24
C ALA A 37 -5.59 10.07 35.81
N GLU A 38 -5.29 9.13 36.71
CA GLU A 38 -4.48 7.94 36.44
C GLU A 38 -5.20 7.01 35.46
N ARG A 39 -6.47 6.70 35.72
CA ARG A 39 -7.30 5.89 34.82
C ARG A 39 -7.48 6.56 33.47
N LEU A 40 -7.64 7.88 33.48
CA LEU A 40 -7.79 8.64 32.26
C LEU A 40 -6.52 8.62 31.40
N ASN A 41 -5.35 8.72 32.03
CA ASN A 41 -4.08 8.55 31.34
C ASN A 41 -3.94 7.15 30.71
N ASP A 42 -4.31 6.09 31.44
CA ASP A 42 -4.30 4.73 30.90
C ASP A 42 -5.27 4.60 29.71
N LEU A 43 -6.47 5.18 29.79
CA LEU A 43 -7.44 5.20 28.69
C LEU A 43 -6.91 5.95 27.47
N LEU A 44 -6.21 7.08 27.65
CA LEU A 44 -5.62 7.83 26.54
C LEU A 44 -4.51 7.03 25.84
N VAL A 45 -3.70 6.28 26.60
CA VAL A 45 -2.70 5.37 26.03
C VAL A 45 -3.37 4.24 25.26
N LEU A 46 -4.39 3.60 25.85
CA LEU A 46 -5.15 2.53 25.19
C LEU A 46 -5.86 3.02 23.93
N LEU A 47 -6.45 4.21 23.98
CA LEU A 47 -7.09 4.85 22.82
C LEU A 47 -6.08 5.08 21.70
N THR A 48 -4.87 5.52 22.04
CA THR A 48 -3.81 5.76 21.05
C THR A 48 -3.42 4.45 20.34
N VAL A 49 -3.20 3.38 21.11
CA VAL A 49 -2.89 2.05 20.54
C VAL A 49 -4.06 1.54 19.71
N LEU A 50 -5.29 1.68 20.21
CA LEU A 50 -6.51 1.29 19.50
C LEU A 50 -6.62 2.01 18.16
N VAL A 51 -6.42 3.33 18.11
CA VAL A 51 -6.48 4.12 16.88
C VAL A 51 -5.38 3.70 15.89
N LEU A 52 -4.17 3.38 16.38
CA LEU A 52 -3.07 2.93 15.53
C LEU A 52 -3.39 1.56 14.88
N GLU A 53 -3.82 0.60 15.69
CA GLU A 53 -4.13 -0.76 15.26
C GLU A 53 -5.40 -0.81 14.39
N ALA A 54 -6.49 -0.18 14.86
CA ALA A 54 -7.76 -0.13 14.13
C ALA A 54 -7.64 0.74 12.87
N GLY A 55 -6.86 1.81 12.90
CA GLY A 55 -6.63 2.67 11.73
C GLY A 55 -5.91 1.93 10.60
N GLY A 56 -4.90 1.12 10.93
CA GLY A 56 -4.22 0.25 9.96
C GLY A 56 -5.15 -0.81 9.37
N GLY A 57 -5.89 -1.52 10.22
CA GLY A 57 -6.85 -2.54 9.77
C GLY A 57 -7.99 -1.98 8.93
N LEU A 58 -8.58 -0.86 9.36
CA LEU A 58 -9.72 -0.23 8.68
C LEU A 58 -9.33 0.37 7.33
N SER A 59 -8.16 1.02 7.23
CA SER A 59 -7.66 1.53 5.95
C SER A 59 -7.37 0.42 4.95
N LEU A 60 -6.82 -0.72 5.39
CA LEU A 60 -6.63 -1.90 4.55
C LEU A 60 -7.97 -2.50 4.11
N ALA A 61 -8.92 -2.67 5.02
CA ALA A 61 -10.25 -3.18 4.70
C ALA A 61 -10.97 -2.27 3.70
N LEU A 62 -10.88 -0.95 3.88
CA LEU A 62 -11.46 0.03 2.96
C LEU A 62 -10.79 -0.02 1.58
N ALA A 63 -9.46 -0.14 1.53
CA ALA A 63 -8.73 -0.30 0.28
C ALA A 63 -9.15 -1.57 -0.47
N MET A 64 -9.34 -2.69 0.24
CA MET A 64 -9.83 -3.93 -0.35
C MET A 64 -11.28 -3.80 -0.84
N ALA A 65 -12.16 -3.15 -0.07
CA ALA A 65 -13.55 -2.92 -0.46
C ALA A 65 -13.67 -2.08 -1.74
N LEU A 66 -12.83 -1.04 -1.87
CA LEU A 66 -12.82 -0.17 -3.06
C LEU A 66 -12.13 -0.83 -4.27
N SER A 67 -11.15 -1.71 -4.04
CA SER A 67 -10.42 -2.39 -5.12
C SER A 67 -11.31 -3.36 -5.94
N VAL A 68 -12.33 -3.94 -5.30
CA VAL A 68 -13.26 -4.90 -5.94
C VAL A 68 -14.19 -4.24 -6.97
N SER A 69 -14.44 -2.93 -6.89
CA SER A 69 -15.39 -2.23 -7.75
C SER A 69 -14.89 -1.91 -9.16
N THR A 70 -13.70 -2.39 -9.55
CA THR A 70 -13.14 -2.14 -10.90
C THR A 70 -13.26 -3.37 -11.80
N THR A 71 -14.48 -3.91 -11.94
CA THR A 71 -14.80 -4.68 -13.17
C THR A 71 -15.21 -3.64 -14.21
N PRO A 72 -14.40 -3.35 -15.25
CA PRO A 72 -14.86 -2.49 -16.33
C PRO A 72 -16.05 -3.16 -16.97
N ALA A 73 -17.24 -2.64 -16.71
CA ALA A 73 -18.43 -2.97 -17.48
C ALA A 73 -18.10 -2.64 -18.94
N ALA A 74 -17.94 -3.68 -19.75
CA ALA A 74 -17.95 -3.58 -21.19
C ALA A 74 -19.28 -2.96 -21.58
N THR A 75 -19.31 -1.64 -21.69
CA THR A 75 -20.44 -0.91 -22.25
C THR A 75 -20.48 -1.29 -23.72
N ALA A 76 -21.45 -2.14 -24.05
CA ALA A 76 -21.91 -2.39 -25.39
C ALA A 76 -22.27 -1.03 -26.02
N SER A 77 -21.35 -0.51 -26.83
CA SER A 77 -21.57 0.69 -27.64
C SER A 77 -22.35 0.26 -28.88
N LEU A 78 -23.67 0.30 -28.78
CA LEU A 78 -24.61 0.03 -29.86
C LEU A 78 -25.31 1.36 -30.24
N ASN A 79 -24.55 2.30 -30.79
CA ASN A 79 -25.04 3.35 -31.71
C ASN A 79 -23.93 4.33 -32.10
N GLN A 80 -23.43 4.20 -33.34
CA GLN A 80 -22.88 5.34 -34.08
C GLN A 80 -23.28 5.25 -35.56
N PRO A 81 -24.00 6.25 -36.12
CA PRO A 81 -24.20 6.35 -37.55
C PRO A 81 -22.96 6.97 -38.22
N LYS A 82 -22.46 6.24 -39.23
CA LYS A 82 -21.61 6.67 -40.36
C LYS A 82 -21.56 8.21 -40.58
N LYS A 83 -20.42 8.86 -40.32
CA LYS A 83 -19.73 9.78 -41.27
C LYS A 83 -18.38 10.29 -40.77
N SER A 84 -17.49 10.50 -41.75
CA SER A 84 -16.21 11.25 -41.77
C SER A 84 -14.99 10.67 -41.03
N LEU A 85 -14.24 9.85 -41.78
CA LEU A 85 -12.79 9.97 -42.04
C LEU A 85 -11.91 10.56 -40.92
N GLN A 86 -11.48 9.71 -40.00
CA GLN A 86 -10.22 9.88 -39.29
C GLN A 86 -9.58 8.49 -39.14
N PRO A 87 -8.31 8.28 -39.52
CA PRO A 87 -7.72 6.96 -39.63
C PRO A 87 -7.62 6.32 -38.25
N SER A 88 -8.38 5.23 -38.08
CA SER A 88 -8.31 4.33 -36.95
C SER A 88 -6.88 3.80 -36.80
N ALA A 89 -6.15 4.31 -35.81
CA ALA A 89 -5.08 3.54 -35.21
C ALA A 89 -5.75 2.43 -34.40
N THR A 90 -5.99 1.31 -35.08
CA THR A 90 -6.09 -0.02 -34.50
C THR A 90 -5.02 -0.13 -33.42
N GLN A 91 -5.38 0.06 -32.15
CA GLN A 91 -4.54 -0.39 -31.05
C GLN A 91 -4.62 -1.91 -31.08
N SER A 92 -3.80 -2.46 -31.97
CA SER A 92 -3.41 -3.84 -31.98
C SER A 92 -3.17 -4.26 -30.54
N ARG A 93 -3.82 -5.34 -30.13
CA ARG A 93 -3.30 -6.23 -29.10
C ARG A 93 -1.92 -6.67 -29.56
N THR A 94 -0.91 -5.81 -29.41
CA THR A 94 0.46 -6.11 -29.77
C THR A 94 0.91 -7.11 -28.71
N ALA A 95 0.98 -8.35 -29.16
CA ALA A 95 1.24 -9.55 -28.39
C ALA A 95 2.38 -9.35 -27.35
N PRO A 96 2.40 -10.16 -26.27
CA PRO A 96 3.51 -10.23 -25.31
C PRO A 96 4.91 -10.39 -25.93
N ALA A 97 4.97 -10.74 -27.23
CA ALA A 97 6.16 -10.76 -28.05
C ALA A 97 6.99 -9.46 -27.98
N GLY A 98 6.39 -8.28 -27.74
CA GLY A 98 7.15 -7.03 -27.74
C GLY A 98 8.31 -6.98 -26.73
N ILE A 99 8.08 -7.45 -25.50
CA ILE A 99 9.12 -7.43 -24.44
C ILE A 99 10.17 -8.52 -24.69
N LEU A 100 9.74 -9.72 -25.09
CA LEU A 100 10.64 -10.85 -25.33
C LEU A 100 11.51 -10.61 -26.57
N VAL A 101 10.93 -10.13 -27.68
CA VAL A 101 11.67 -9.78 -28.91
C VAL A 101 12.67 -8.66 -28.63
N TRP A 102 12.28 -7.64 -27.86
CA TRP A 102 13.20 -6.58 -27.46
C TRP A 102 14.35 -7.12 -26.61
N LEU A 103 14.07 -8.01 -25.64
CA LEU A 103 15.11 -8.64 -24.82
C LEU A 103 16.02 -9.57 -25.64
N GLU A 104 15.48 -10.32 -26.59
CA GLU A 104 16.26 -11.16 -27.51
C GLU A 104 17.22 -10.32 -28.36
N ALA A 105 16.76 -9.16 -28.86
CA ALA A 105 17.61 -8.21 -29.57
C ALA A 105 18.74 -7.65 -28.67
N GLN A 106 18.57 -7.65 -27.35
CA GLN A 106 19.60 -7.28 -26.37
C GLN A 106 20.44 -8.48 -25.88
N GLY A 107 20.40 -9.63 -26.56
CA GLY A 107 21.14 -10.82 -26.15
C GLY A 107 20.51 -11.60 -24.99
N GLY A 108 19.21 -11.40 -24.74
CA GLY A 108 18.42 -12.12 -23.74
C GLY A 108 18.51 -11.58 -22.31
N LYS A 109 19.32 -10.53 -22.08
CA LYS A 109 19.47 -9.87 -20.78
C LYS A 109 19.71 -8.37 -20.93
N ALA A 110 18.93 -7.56 -20.21
CA ALA A 110 19.09 -6.11 -20.21
C ALA A 110 18.98 -5.54 -18.79
N THR A 111 19.74 -4.48 -18.49
CA THR A 111 19.57 -3.68 -17.26
C THR A 111 18.94 -2.36 -17.64
N THR A 112 17.69 -2.14 -17.24
CA THR A 112 16.95 -0.94 -17.62
C THR A 112 15.94 -0.54 -16.55
N SER A 113 15.45 0.69 -16.61
CA SER A 113 14.34 1.14 -15.78
C SER A 113 13.01 0.86 -16.50
N ILE A 114 11.93 0.67 -15.73
CA ILE A 114 10.59 0.46 -16.30
C ILE A 114 10.20 1.62 -17.22
N ARG A 115 10.57 2.86 -16.88
CA ARG A 115 10.30 4.04 -17.73
C ARG A 115 11.02 3.96 -19.07
N ARG A 116 12.33 3.71 -19.07
CA ARG A 116 13.12 3.59 -20.31
C ARG A 116 12.64 2.44 -21.19
N LEU A 117 12.26 1.32 -20.57
CA LEU A 117 11.69 0.19 -21.30
C LEU A 117 10.32 0.53 -21.91
N ALA A 118 9.49 1.27 -21.19
CA ALA A 118 8.20 1.74 -21.67
C ALA A 118 8.37 2.69 -22.86
N ASP A 119 9.30 3.64 -22.78
CA ASP A 119 9.62 4.57 -23.86
C ASP A 119 10.14 3.82 -25.11
N ALA A 120 11.04 2.85 -24.93
CA ALA A 120 11.60 2.04 -26.02
C ALA A 120 10.54 1.20 -26.75
N LEU A 121 9.46 0.83 -26.05
CA LEU A 121 8.36 0.02 -26.59
C LEU A 121 7.12 0.84 -26.97
N GLY A 122 7.15 2.16 -26.77
CA GLY A 122 6.01 3.05 -27.01
C GLY A 122 4.78 2.71 -26.14
N ARG A 123 4.99 2.22 -24.91
CA ARG A 123 3.94 1.82 -23.97
C ARG A 123 3.92 2.71 -22.73
N SER A 124 2.83 2.65 -21.97
CA SER A 124 2.76 3.33 -20.68
C SER A 124 3.55 2.56 -19.59
N PRO A 125 4.19 3.24 -18.62
CA PRO A 125 4.93 2.59 -17.54
C PRO A 125 4.09 1.62 -16.70
N SER A 126 2.82 1.96 -16.44
CA SER A 126 1.90 1.12 -15.66
C SER A 126 1.53 -0.17 -16.39
N SER A 127 1.29 -0.09 -17.71
CA SER A 127 1.04 -1.28 -18.54
C SER A 127 2.25 -2.21 -18.58
N MET A 128 3.45 -1.62 -18.75
CA MET A 128 4.72 -2.36 -18.72
C MET A 128 4.96 -3.07 -17.39
N HIS A 129 4.67 -2.41 -16.27
CA HIS A 129 4.84 -3.02 -14.95
C HIS A 129 3.93 -4.24 -14.78
N SER A 130 2.65 -4.14 -15.15
CA SER A 130 1.69 -5.25 -15.08
C SER A 130 2.10 -6.42 -15.98
N GLU A 131 2.60 -6.14 -17.18
CA GLU A 131 3.04 -7.17 -18.12
C GLU A 131 4.32 -7.88 -17.68
N LEU A 132 5.30 -7.14 -17.14
CA LEU A 132 6.49 -7.73 -16.52
C LEU A 132 6.11 -8.63 -15.34
N LYS A 133 5.19 -8.19 -14.48
CA LYS A 133 4.71 -9.00 -13.34
C LYS A 133 4.05 -10.30 -13.82
N ARG A 134 3.27 -10.23 -14.90
CA ARG A 134 2.67 -11.41 -15.54
C ARG A 134 3.74 -12.37 -16.06
N LEU A 135 4.70 -11.89 -16.86
CA LEU A 135 5.77 -12.73 -17.43
C LEU A 135 6.69 -13.36 -16.39
N VAL A 136 6.93 -12.67 -15.27
CA VAL A 136 7.68 -13.23 -14.13
C VAL A 136 6.89 -14.33 -13.43
N ARG A 137 5.59 -14.13 -13.23
CA ARG A 137 4.70 -15.14 -12.65
C ARG A 137 4.57 -16.37 -13.55
N ASP A 138 4.51 -16.16 -14.86
CA ASP A 138 4.43 -17.23 -15.87
C ASP A 138 5.79 -17.94 -16.07
N GLY A 139 6.85 -17.49 -15.38
CA GLY A 139 8.17 -18.11 -15.39
C GLY A 139 9.01 -17.85 -16.63
N THR A 140 8.48 -17.10 -17.61
CA THR A 140 9.16 -16.79 -18.88
C THR A 140 10.31 -15.80 -18.71
N LEU A 141 10.21 -14.91 -17.71
CA LEU A 141 11.16 -13.85 -17.45
C LEU A 141 11.61 -13.88 -15.98
N THR A 142 12.87 -13.58 -15.73
CA THR A 142 13.41 -13.35 -14.39
C THR A 142 13.74 -11.88 -14.21
N MET A 143 13.39 -11.33 -13.06
CA MET A 143 13.55 -9.91 -12.75
C MET A 143 14.27 -9.76 -11.41
N SER A 144 15.39 -9.04 -11.39
CA SER A 144 16.13 -8.75 -10.16
C SER A 144 16.45 -7.26 -10.04
N ALA A 145 16.47 -6.77 -8.81
CA ALA A 145 16.87 -5.39 -8.52
C ALA A 145 18.40 -5.31 -8.54
N GLY A 146 18.95 -4.37 -9.32
CA GLY A 146 20.36 -4.04 -9.37
C GLY A 146 20.61 -2.59 -8.97
N THR A 147 21.88 -2.26 -8.68
CA THR A 147 22.31 -0.92 -8.27
C THR A 147 22.06 0.18 -9.32
N LYS A 148 21.96 -0.20 -10.60
CA LYS A 148 21.72 0.71 -11.74
C LYS A 148 20.30 0.61 -12.32
N GLY A 149 19.43 -0.21 -11.74
CA GLY A 149 18.08 -0.43 -12.25
C GLY A 149 17.66 -1.91 -12.17
N THR A 150 16.60 -2.25 -12.89
CA THR A 150 16.06 -3.60 -12.91
C THR A 150 16.76 -4.43 -13.97
N VAL A 151 17.31 -5.58 -13.58
CA VAL A 151 17.88 -6.57 -14.50
C VAL A 151 16.75 -7.50 -14.94
N LEU A 152 16.54 -7.58 -16.26
CA LEU A 152 15.57 -8.42 -16.91
C LEU A 152 16.32 -9.48 -17.72
N ALA A 153 15.97 -10.75 -17.54
CA ALA A 153 16.56 -11.84 -18.32
C ALA A 153 15.50 -12.88 -18.72
N ILE A 154 15.57 -13.33 -19.98
CA ILE A 154 14.71 -14.41 -20.49
C ILE A 154 15.15 -15.73 -19.86
N ARG A 155 14.21 -16.47 -19.30
CA ARG A 155 14.46 -17.82 -18.80
C ARG A 155 14.37 -18.79 -19.96
N ARG A 156 15.51 -19.24 -20.50
CA ARG A 156 15.53 -20.34 -21.48
C ARG A 156 15.32 -21.65 -20.72
N HIS A 157 14.27 -22.38 -21.09
CA HIS A 157 14.07 -23.76 -20.68
C HIS A 157 15.01 -24.69 -21.45
#